data_AF-T0ZXJ1-F1
#
_entry.id   AF-T0ZXJ1-F1
#
_cell.length_a   1.000
_cell.length_b   1.000
_cell.length_c   1.000
_cell.angle_alpha   90.00
_cell.angle_beta   90.00
_cell.angle_gamma   90.00
#
_symmetry.space_group_name_H-M   'P 1'
#
loop_
_entity.id
_entity.type
_entity.pdbx_description
1 polymer ?
#
loop_
_entity_poly.entity_id
_entity_poly.type
_entity_poly.pdbx_seq_one_letter_code
_entity_poly.pdbx_strand_id
1 'polypeptide(L)'
;LAGDLAFASTLCGACYEVCPVKINIPEILIHLRSIHSDHKRDSVSGNLERTSFGIVGIVMGNTNLFNIASGSVSRILKYGGPMLNRIGKYLPPINGWVESRNLPKAPNESLRDAYRKGTLDALLKK
;
A
#
# COMPACT_ATOMS: atom_id res chain seq x y z
N LEU A 1 11.23 -1.45 -15.24
CA LEU A 1 10.09 -1.50 -16.19
C LEU A 1 9.85 -2.90 -16.76
N ALA A 2 10.86 -3.61 -17.29
CA ALA A 2 10.65 -4.97 -17.83
C ALA A 2 10.22 -6.04 -16.79
N GLY A 3 10.58 -5.88 -15.51
CA GLY A 3 10.26 -6.85 -14.45
C GLY A 3 8.80 -6.87 -14.00
N ASP A 4 8.07 -5.76 -14.11
CA ASP A 4 6.71 -5.65 -13.58
C ASP A 4 5.66 -6.32 -14.49
N LEU A 5 5.98 -6.54 -15.78
CA LEU A 5 5.07 -7.19 -16.73
C LEU A 5 4.71 -8.61 -16.32
N ALA A 6 5.65 -9.34 -15.70
CA ALA A 6 5.39 -10.68 -15.22
C ALA A 6 4.31 -10.71 -14.12
N PHE A 7 4.14 -9.63 -13.36
CA PHE A 7 3.14 -9.51 -12.30
C PHE A 7 1.73 -9.18 -12.81
N ALA A 8 1.56 -8.83 -14.09
CA ALA A 8 0.24 -8.61 -14.70
C ALA A 8 -0.57 -9.92 -14.88
N SER A 9 0.09 -11.08 -14.90
CA SER A 9 -0.58 -12.38 -15.03
C SER A 9 -1.07 -12.91 -13.67
N THR A 10 -2.25 -13.52 -13.63
CA THR A 10 -2.78 -14.16 -12.41
C THR A 10 -2.21 -15.55 -12.15
N LEU A 11 -1.35 -16.08 -13.05
CA LEU A 11 -0.83 -17.45 -13.02
C LEU A 11 -1.92 -18.54 -13.03
N CYS A 12 -3.06 -18.29 -13.69
CA CYS A 12 -4.16 -19.27 -13.78
C CYS A 12 -3.88 -20.49 -14.69
N GLY A 13 -2.77 -20.52 -15.43
CA GLY A 13 -2.38 -21.67 -16.26
C GLY A 13 -3.13 -21.81 -17.60
N ALA A 14 -4.20 -21.06 -17.83
CA ALA A 14 -5.02 -21.18 -19.05
C ALA A 14 -4.22 -21.04 -20.35
N CYS A 15 -3.18 -20.19 -20.37
CA CYS A 15 -2.32 -20.02 -21.54
C CYS A 15 -1.55 -21.30 -21.93
N TYR A 16 -1.22 -22.18 -20.97
CA TYR A 16 -0.57 -23.45 -21.23
C TYR A 16 -1.55 -24.49 -21.80
N GLU A 17 -2.77 -24.52 -21.29
CA GLU A 17 -3.81 -25.46 -21.70
C GLU A 17 -4.20 -25.29 -23.17
N VAL A 18 -4.40 -24.04 -23.60
CA VAL A 18 -4.81 -23.69 -24.97
C VAL A 18 -3.66 -23.71 -25.97
N CYS A 19 -2.41 -23.79 -25.51
CA CYS A 19 -1.24 -23.65 -26.38
C CYS A 19 -1.06 -24.92 -27.24
N PRO A 20 -1.10 -24.81 -28.58
CA PRO A 20 -0.95 -25.95 -29.49
C PRO A 20 0.46 -26.57 -29.45
N VAL A 21 1.47 -25.77 -29.11
CA VAL A 21 2.90 -26.17 -29.07
C VAL A 21 3.41 -26.45 -27.66
N LYS A 22 2.53 -26.39 -26.64
CA LYS A 22 2.86 -26.69 -25.24
C LYS A 22 4.01 -25.87 -24.63
N ILE A 23 4.10 -24.58 -24.97
CA ILE A 23 5.06 -23.67 -24.32
C ILE A 23 4.62 -23.41 -22.87
N ASN A 24 5.51 -23.67 -21.91
CA ASN A 24 5.26 -23.43 -20.49
C ASN A 24 5.51 -21.96 -20.09
N ILE A 25 4.64 -21.06 -20.53
CA ILE A 25 4.70 -19.64 -20.16
C ILE A 25 4.57 -19.42 -18.63
N PRO A 26 3.67 -20.11 -17.89
CA PRO A 26 3.53 -19.90 -16.45
C PRO A 26 4.84 -20.11 -15.68
N GLU A 27 5.59 -21.16 -16.02
CA GLU A 27 6.87 -21.46 -15.39
C GLU A 27 7.91 -20.36 -15.66
N ILE A 28 8.00 -19.89 -16.91
CA ILE A 28 8.88 -18.77 -17.28
C ILE A 28 8.52 -17.51 -16.48
N LEU A 29 7.23 -17.20 -16.33
CA LEU A 29 6.78 -16.04 -15.55
C LEU A 29 7.14 -16.16 -14.07
N ILE A 30 7.04 -17.35 -13.48
CA ILE A 30 7.46 -17.60 -12.10
C ILE A 30 8.97 -17.38 -11.96
N HIS A 31 9.77 -17.90 -12.89
CA HIS A 31 11.21 -17.70 -12.90
C HIS A 31 11.60 -16.22 -13.01
N LEU A 32 10.93 -15.47 -13.88
CA LEU A 32 11.16 -14.03 -14.00
C LEU A 32 10.76 -13.27 -12.72
N ARG A 33 9.70 -13.70 -12.01
CA ARG A 33 9.31 -13.13 -10.72
C ARG A 33 10.33 -13.44 -9.62
N SER A 34 10.97 -14.62 -9.62
CA SER A 34 12.01 -14.94 -8.64
C SER A 34 13.25 -14.07 -8.87
N ILE A 35 13.71 -13.98 -10.12
CA ILE A 35 14.83 -13.11 -10.50
C ILE A 35 14.56 -11.65 -10.11
N HIS A 36 13.36 -11.14 -10.41
CA HIS A 36 12.99 -9.78 -10.02
C HIS A 36 13.01 -9.58 -8.51
N SER A 37 12.52 -10.56 -7.76
CA SER A 37 12.45 -10.51 -6.30
C SER A 37 13.84 -10.53 -5.66
N ASP A 38 14.74 -11.36 -6.17
CA ASP A 38 16.12 -11.44 -5.68
C ASP A 38 16.89 -10.15 -5.97
N HIS A 39 16.80 -9.61 -7.19
CA HIS A 39 17.39 -8.31 -7.51
C HIS A 39 16.85 -7.16 -6.66
N LYS A 40 15.54 -7.19 -6.32
CA LYS A 40 14.96 -6.20 -5.40
C LYS A 40 15.48 -6.37 -3.97
N ARG A 41 15.71 -7.58 -3.49
CA ARG A 41 16.22 -7.82 -2.13
C ARG A 41 17.61 -7.23 -1.94
N ASP A 42 18.45 -7.33 -2.97
CA ASP A 42 19.84 -6.86 -2.91
C ASP A 42 20.00 -5.36 -3.19
N SER A 43 18.92 -4.66 -3.56
CA SER A 43 18.96 -3.23 -3.82
C SER A 43 18.86 -2.39 -2.53
N VAL A 44 19.44 -1.18 -2.56
CA VAL A 44 19.29 -0.19 -1.48
C VAL A 44 17.81 0.13 -1.21
N SER A 45 16.99 0.16 -2.26
CA SER A 45 15.55 0.34 -2.14
C SER A 45 14.87 -0.84 -1.42
N GLY A 46 15.32 -2.08 -1.63
CA GLY A 46 14.79 -3.27 -0.96
C GLY A 46 15.08 -3.29 0.54
N ASN A 47 16.27 -2.84 0.95
CA ASN A 47 16.61 -2.72 2.38
C ASN A 47 15.79 -1.66 3.10
N LEU A 48 15.55 -0.51 2.45
CA LEU A 48 14.66 0.53 2.96
C LEU A 48 13.21 0.04 3.05
N GLU A 49 12.74 -0.66 2.01
CA GLU A 49 11.40 -1.26 1.95
C GLU A 49 11.20 -2.28 3.09
N ARG A 50 12.16 -3.20 3.26
CA ARG A 50 12.15 -4.22 4.33
C ARG A 50 12.10 -3.59 5.71
N THR A 51 12.92 -2.58 5.96
CA THR A 51 12.95 -1.87 7.26
C THR A 51 11.63 -1.13 7.50
N SER A 52 11.11 -0.44 6.49
CA SER A 52 9.84 0.28 6.57
C SER A 52 8.67 -0.66 6.88
N PHE A 53 8.57 -1.79 6.16
CA PHE A 53 7.54 -2.80 6.43
C PHE A 53 7.73 -3.51 7.77
N GLY A 54 8.97 -3.69 8.23
CA GLY A 54 9.26 -4.20 9.58
C GLY A 54 8.70 -3.28 10.67
N ILE A 55 8.92 -1.97 10.54
CA ILE A 55 8.35 -0.96 11.46
C ILE A 55 6.82 -1.00 11.42
N VAL A 56 6.23 -1.04 10.22
CA VAL A 56 4.78 -1.18 10.05
C VAL A 56 4.26 -2.42 10.76
N GLY A 57 4.95 -3.56 10.62
CA GLY A 57 4.61 -4.81 11.30
C GLY A 57 4.64 -4.69 12.82
N ILE A 58 5.65 -4.04 13.38
CA ILE A 58 5.74 -3.79 14.84
C ILE A 58 4.58 -2.90 15.31
N VAL A 59 4.30 -1.82 14.58
CA VAL A 59 3.22 -0.90 14.92
C VAL A 59 1.86 -1.61 14.84
N MET A 60 1.61 -2.37 13.78
CA MET A 60 0.35 -3.10 13.61
C MET A 60 0.20 -4.29 14.56
N GLY A 61 1.29 -4.95 14.93
CA GLY A 61 1.30 -6.08 15.86
C GLY A 61 1.06 -5.68 17.31
N ASN A 62 1.26 -4.41 17.67
CA ASN A 62 1.03 -3.90 19.03
C ASN A 62 -0.17 -2.97 19.08
N THR A 63 -1.21 -3.37 19.82
CA THR A 63 -2.46 -2.60 19.94
C THR A 63 -2.25 -1.17 20.44
N ASN A 64 -1.33 -0.94 21.40
CA ASN A 64 -1.08 0.39 21.94
C ASN A 64 -0.37 1.29 20.93
N LEU A 65 0.66 0.78 20.25
CA LEU A 65 1.35 1.53 19.19
C LEU A 65 0.42 1.84 18.03
N PHE A 66 -0.38 0.86 17.60
CA PHE A 66 -1.35 1.07 16.54
C PHE A 66 -2.41 2.12 16.92
N ASN A 67 -2.88 2.13 18.17
CA ASN A 67 -3.83 3.16 18.64
C ASN A 67 -3.22 4.56 18.58
N ILE A 68 -1.99 4.73 19.06
CA ILE A 68 -1.28 6.02 19.01
C ILE A 68 -1.08 6.45 17.55
N ALA A 69 -0.60 5.55 16.70
CA ALA A 69 -0.37 5.81 15.28
C ALA A 69 -1.67 6.18 14.54
N SER A 70 -2.77 5.47 14.78
CA SER A 70 -4.05 5.76 14.12
C SER A 70 -4.64 7.12 14.54
N GLY A 71 -4.50 7.49 15.81
CA GLY A 71 -4.92 8.81 16.31
C GLY A 71 -4.05 9.95 15.76
N SER A 72 -2.73 9.76 15.67
CA SER A 72 -1.83 10.77 15.13
C SER A 72 -2.05 10.99 13.63
N VAL A 73 -2.21 9.92 12.84
CA VAL A 73 -2.53 10.00 11.40
C VAL A 73 -3.82 10.76 11.18
N SER A 74 -4.87 10.48 11.95
CA SER A 74 -6.16 11.19 11.84
C SER A 74 -6.01 12.69 12.07
N ARG A 75 -5.17 13.09 13.03
CA ARG A 75 -4.86 14.50 13.31
C ARG A 75 -4.04 15.15 12.19
N ILE A 76 -3.02 14.45 11.69
CA ILE A 76 -2.19 14.91 10.58
C ILE A 76 -3.03 15.11 9.32
N LEU A 77 -3.93 14.19 9.00
CA LEU A 77 -4.80 14.33 7.83
C LEU A 77 -5.84 15.45 8.01
N LYS A 78 -6.32 15.69 9.23
CA LYS A 78 -7.26 16.79 9.51
C LYS A 78 -6.65 18.17 9.27
N TYR A 79 -5.44 18.41 9.80
CA TYR A 79 -4.79 19.71 9.72
C TYR A 79 -3.89 19.85 8.49
N GLY A 80 -3.23 18.77 8.10
CA GLY A 80 -2.30 18.69 6.97
C GLY A 80 -2.93 18.23 5.67
N GLY A 81 -4.14 17.66 5.65
CA GLY A 81 -4.80 17.14 4.44
C GLY A 81 -4.95 18.17 3.31
N PRO A 82 -5.43 19.41 3.56
CA PRO A 82 -5.51 20.45 2.54
C PRO A 82 -4.14 20.83 1.96
N MET A 83 -3.10 20.88 2.81
CA MET A 83 -1.73 21.09 2.39
C MET A 83 -1.24 19.90 1.56
N LEU A 84 -1.49 18.66 2.00
CA LEU A 84 -1.09 17.44 1.31
C LEU A 84 -1.74 17.32 -0.08
N ASN A 85 -3.00 17.73 -0.24
CA ASN A 85 -3.63 17.83 -1.56
C ASN A 85 -2.95 18.85 -2.49
N ARG A 86 -2.43 19.95 -1.94
CA ARG A 86 -1.83 21.03 -2.74
C ARG A 86 -0.37 20.75 -3.11
N ILE A 87 0.41 20.24 -2.17
CA ILE A 87 1.86 20.05 -2.32
C ILE A 87 2.29 18.58 -2.41
N GLY A 88 1.40 17.63 -2.10
CA GLY A 88 1.74 16.20 -2.04
C GLY A 88 2.20 15.63 -3.37
N LYS A 89 1.72 16.15 -4.50
CA LYS A 89 2.20 15.81 -5.85
C LYS A 89 3.69 16.13 -6.10
N TYR A 90 4.30 16.97 -5.26
CA TYR A 90 5.72 17.30 -5.32
C TYR A 90 6.54 16.69 -4.19
N LEU A 91 5.94 15.83 -3.36
CA LEU A 91 6.60 15.25 -2.18
C LEU A 91 6.88 13.76 -2.42
N PRO A 92 8.09 13.36 -2.83
CA PRO A 92 8.48 11.96 -2.84
C PRO A 92 8.44 11.39 -1.41
N PRO A 93 8.00 10.13 -1.20
CA PRO A 93 7.58 9.13 -2.19
C PRO A 93 6.06 9.10 -2.45
N ILE A 94 5.29 10.02 -1.87
CA ILE A 94 3.81 9.99 -1.94
C ILE A 94 3.24 10.70 -3.18
N ASN A 95 4.10 11.34 -3.98
CA ASN A 95 3.73 12.10 -5.16
C ASN A 95 2.82 11.33 -6.11
N GLY A 96 3.18 10.10 -6.50
CA GLY A 96 2.34 9.29 -7.40
C GLY A 96 0.99 8.87 -6.79
N TRP A 97 0.95 8.70 -5.46
CA TRP A 97 -0.27 8.35 -4.75
C TRP A 97 -1.24 9.54 -4.65
N VAL A 98 -0.73 10.75 -4.40
CA VAL A 98 -1.54 11.98 -4.33
C VAL A 98 -1.93 12.48 -5.73
N GLU A 99 -1.10 12.25 -6.74
CA GLU A 99 -1.42 12.64 -8.12
C GLU A 99 -2.63 11.90 -8.69
N SER A 100 -2.78 10.62 -8.34
CA SER A 100 -3.91 9.79 -8.77
C SER A 100 -5.11 9.81 -7.82
N ARG A 101 -4.99 10.40 -6.60
CA ARG A 101 -6.04 10.36 -5.57
C ARG A 101 -6.26 11.72 -4.92
N ASN A 102 -7.51 12.18 -4.98
CA ASN A 102 -7.96 13.32 -4.16
C ASN A 102 -8.14 12.88 -2.71
N LEU A 103 -7.49 13.54 -1.76
CA LEU A 103 -7.74 13.29 -0.34
C LEU A 103 -9.04 13.99 0.08
N PRO A 104 -10.06 13.27 0.55
CA PRO A 104 -11.24 13.90 1.13
C PRO A 104 -10.87 14.64 2.41
N LYS A 105 -11.70 15.60 2.81
CA LYS A 105 -11.56 16.28 4.10
C LYS A 105 -11.63 15.23 5.22
N ALA A 106 -10.56 15.11 6.00
CA ALA A 106 -10.52 14.11 7.06
C ALA A 106 -11.60 14.40 8.12
N PRO A 107 -12.24 13.34 8.67
CA PRO A 107 -13.24 13.48 9.72
C PRO A 107 -12.62 14.04 11.00
N ASN A 108 -13.48 14.59 11.88
CA ASN A 108 -13.02 15.26 13.10
C ASN A 108 -12.40 14.32 14.12
N GLU A 109 -12.77 13.04 14.09
CA GLU A 109 -12.26 11.99 14.95
C GLU A 109 -12.06 10.70 14.13
N SER A 110 -11.18 9.82 14.61
CA SER A 110 -10.92 8.56 13.94
C SER A 110 -12.09 7.59 14.16
N LEU A 111 -12.28 6.64 13.23
CA LEU A 111 -13.31 5.60 13.35
C LEU A 111 -13.22 4.86 14.70
N ARG A 112 -12.00 4.58 15.16
CA ARG A 112 -11.75 3.89 16.43
C ARG A 112 -12.07 4.75 17.65
N ASP A 113 -11.75 6.03 17.62
CA ASP A 113 -12.09 6.95 18.71
C ASP A 113 -13.61 7.07 18.85
N ALA A 114 -14.31 7.17 17.72
CA ALA A 114 -15.76 7.21 17.69
C ALA A 114 -16.40 5.91 18.19
N TYR A 115 -15.83 4.76 17.82
CA TYR A 115 -16.25 3.47 18.33
C TYR A 115 -16.11 3.39 19.86
N ARG A 116 -14.98 3.84 20.41
CA ARG A 116 -14.74 3.88 21.86
C ARG A 116 -15.68 4.82 22.61
N LYS A 117 -16.06 5.94 21.97
CA LYS A 117 -16.98 6.94 22.55
C LYS A 117 -18.46 6.58 22.37
N GLY A 118 -18.78 5.57 21.56
CA GLY A 118 -20.16 5.23 21.20
C GLY A 118 -20.82 6.22 20.24
N THR A 119 -20.05 7.04 19.50
CA THR A 119 -20.54 8.06 18.56
C THR A 119 -20.49 7.61 17.10
N LEU A 120 -20.26 6.31 16.84
CA LEU A 120 -20.04 5.76 15.50
C LEU A 120 -21.17 6.11 14.51
N ASP A 121 -22.43 5.97 14.94
CA ASP A 121 -23.59 6.21 14.09
C ASP A 121 -23.69 7.67 13.62
N ALA A 122 -23.23 8.61 14.44
CA ALA A 122 -23.20 10.02 14.09
C ALA A 122 -22.11 10.35 13.06
N LEU A 123 -21.03 9.56 13.00
CA LEU A 123 -20.00 9.72 11.98
C LEU A 123 -20.36 9.09 10.64
N LEU A 124 -20.98 7.89 10.65
CA LEU A 124 -21.30 7.17 9.43
C LEU A 124 -22.47 7.80 8.65
N LYS A 125 -23.34 8.55 9.33
CA LYS A 125 -24.46 9.29 8.72
C LYS A 125 -24.04 10.61 8.06
N LYS A 126 -22.76 10.94 8.06
CA LYS A 126 -22.22 12.25 7.63
C LYS A 126 -21.42 12.13 6.35
#